data_AF-A0A1J3J3R2-F1
#
_entry.id   AF-A0A1J3J3R2-F1
#
_cell.length_a   1.000
_cell.length_b   1.000
_cell.length_c   1.000
_cell.angle_alpha   90.00
_cell.angle_beta   90.00
_cell.angle_gamma   90.00
#
_symmetry.space_group_name_H-M   'P 1'
#
loop_
_entity.id
_entity.type
_entity.pdbx_description
1 polymer ?
#
loop_
_entity_poly.entity_id
_entity_poly.type
_entity_poly.pdbx_seq_one_letter_code
_entity_poly.pdbx_strand_id
1 'polypeptide(L)'
;DRFHPRNREIYGMLEEMEVLLEEAGFVADTSEVLQEMEEKWKEGALRHHSEKLAIAFGLISTKPGTKLTIVKNLRVCRNCHEATKLISKIYKREIIARDRTRFH
;
A
#
# COMPACT_ATOMS: atom_id res chain seq x y z
N ASP A 1 13.18 -7.10 6.40
CA ASP A 1 12.10 -6.37 7.11
C ASP A 1 11.20 -7.31 7.94
N ARG A 2 11.77 -8.19 8.78
CA ARG A 2 10.97 -9.12 9.63
C ARG A 2 11.16 -8.92 11.13
N PHE A 3 12.06 -8.01 11.52
CA PHE A 3 12.47 -7.77 12.91
C PHE A 3 11.77 -6.57 13.56
N HIS A 4 10.79 -5.96 12.90
CA HIS A 4 10.03 -4.87 13.49
C HIS A 4 9.18 -5.39 14.67
N PRO A 5 9.23 -4.78 15.87
CA PRO A 5 8.49 -5.28 17.03
C PRO A 5 6.97 -5.32 16.80
N ARG A 6 6.46 -4.45 15.93
CA ARG A 6 5.03 -4.39 15.53
C ARG A 6 4.72 -5.13 14.22
N ASN A 7 5.60 -6.02 13.77
CA ASN A 7 5.47 -6.72 12.49
C ASN A 7 4.08 -7.40 12.36
N ARG A 8 3.64 -8.13 13.38
CA ARG A 8 2.32 -8.78 13.37
C ARG A 8 1.15 -7.80 13.19
N GLU A 9 1.21 -6.63 13.82
CA GLU A 9 0.17 -5.59 13.67
C GLU A 9 0.19 -4.98 12.26
N ILE A 10 1.39 -4.74 11.72
CA ILE A 10 1.55 -4.16 10.38
C ILE A 10 0.97 -5.10 9.32
N TYR A 11 1.28 -6.39 9.39
CA TYR A 11 0.76 -7.36 8.43
C TYR A 11 -0.73 -7.62 8.63
N GLY A 12 -1.24 -7.59 9.87
CA GLY A 12 -2.69 -7.66 10.12
C GLY A 12 -3.45 -6.47 9.51
N MET A 13 -2.92 -5.25 9.67
CA MET A 13 -3.48 -4.06 9.02
C MET A 13 -3.36 -4.15 7.49
N LEU A 14 -2.28 -4.72 6.97
CA LEU A 14 -2.12 -4.93 5.54
C LEU A 14 -3.20 -5.88 5.00
N GLU A 15 -3.48 -7.00 5.69
CA GLU A 15 -4.55 -7.93 5.33
C GLU A 15 -5.93 -7.25 5.35
N GLU A 16 -6.23 -6.47 6.39
CA GLU A 16 -7.47 -5.68 6.48
C GLU A 16 -7.59 -4.69 5.30
N MET A 17 -6.50 -3.99 4.97
CA MET A 17 -6.46 -3.09 3.82
C MET A 17 -6.74 -3.82 2.51
N GLU A 18 -6.16 -5.02 2.28
CA GLU A 18 -6.42 -5.80 1.07
C GLU A 18 -7.88 -6.24 0.97
N VAL A 19 -8.47 -6.74 2.06
CA VAL A 19 -9.89 -7.14 2.08
C VAL A 19 -10.79 -5.95 1.74
N LEU A 20 -10.57 -4.80 2.38
CA LEU A 20 -11.38 -3.60 2.12
C LEU A 20 -11.15 -3.05 0.70
N LEU A 21 -9.95 -3.21 0.14
CA LEU A 21 -9.67 -2.86 -1.25
C LEU A 21 -10.43 -3.77 -2.21
N GLU A 22 -10.43 -5.08 -1.97
CA GLU A 22 -11.19 -6.05 -2.76
C GLU A 22 -12.70 -5.77 -2.69
N GLU A 23 -13.24 -5.48 -1.50
CA GLU A 23 -14.64 -5.08 -1.31
C GLU A 23 -14.98 -3.75 -2.01
N ALA A 24 -14.03 -2.84 -2.11
CA ALA A 24 -14.16 -1.59 -2.86
C ALA A 24 -13.98 -1.77 -4.38
N GLY A 25 -13.76 -3.00 -4.87
CA GLY A 25 -13.59 -3.32 -6.28
C GLY A 25 -12.19 -3.03 -6.83
N PHE A 26 -11.16 -2.97 -5.98
CA PHE A 26 -9.77 -2.86 -6.43
C PHE A 26 -9.32 -4.15 -7.11
N VAL A 27 -8.79 -4.02 -8.33
CA VAL A 27 -8.19 -5.12 -9.08
C VAL A 27 -6.71 -4.81 -9.24
N ALA A 28 -5.86 -5.72 -8.78
CA ALA A 28 -4.42 -5.58 -8.92
C ALA A 28 -4.01 -5.71 -10.40
N ASP A 29 -3.31 -4.71 -10.92
CA ASP A 29 -2.70 -4.68 -12.24
C ASP A 29 -1.39 -5.50 -12.23
N THR A 30 -1.47 -6.79 -12.50
CA THR A 30 -0.31 -7.70 -12.49
C THR A 30 0.61 -7.54 -13.70
N SER A 31 0.30 -6.64 -14.64
CA SER A 31 1.06 -6.44 -15.87
C SER A 31 2.49 -5.93 -15.66
N GLU A 32 2.77 -5.30 -14.52
CA GLU A 32 4.10 -4.77 -14.17
C GLU A 32 5.02 -5.81 -13.51
N VAL A 33 4.56 -7.07 -13.32
CA VAL A 33 5.32 -8.14 -12.66
C VAL A 33 5.77 -9.20 -13.69
N LEU A 34 6.94 -9.83 -13.44
CA LEU A 34 7.56 -10.88 -14.27
C LEU A 34 6.53 -11.88 -14.83
N GLN A 35 6.39 -11.91 -16.17
CA GLN A 35 5.32 -12.66 -16.85
C GLN A 35 5.31 -14.16 -16.53
N GLU A 36 6.49 -14.75 -16.32
CA GLU A 36 6.69 -16.18 -16.02
C GLU A 36 6.25 -16.59 -14.62
N MET A 37 5.97 -15.63 -13.73
CA MET A 37 5.52 -15.92 -12.38
C MET A 37 4.02 -16.22 -12.34
N GLU A 38 3.59 -17.21 -11.56
CA GLU A 38 2.14 -17.50 -11.45
C GLU A 38 1.41 -16.30 -10.87
N GLU A 39 0.17 -16.10 -11.31
CA GLU A 39 -0.62 -14.90 -11.02
C GLU A 39 -0.76 -14.60 -9.51
N LYS A 40 -0.98 -15.65 -8.70
CA LYS A 40 -1.06 -15.55 -7.23
C LYS A 40 0.22 -15.02 -6.60
N TRP A 41 1.39 -15.35 -7.16
CA TRP A 41 2.67 -14.82 -6.69
C TRP A 41 2.85 -13.36 -7.11
N LYS A 42 2.31 -12.95 -8.26
CA LYS A 42 2.34 -11.55 -8.72
C LYS A 42 1.49 -10.67 -7.82
N GLU A 43 0.27 -11.11 -7.52
CA GLU A 43 -0.61 -10.46 -6.54
C GLU A 43 0.07 -10.38 -5.17
N GLY A 44 0.67 -11.49 -4.71
CA GLY A 44 1.45 -11.53 -3.47
C GLY A 44 2.61 -10.52 -3.44
N ALA A 45 3.36 -10.37 -4.53
CA ALA A 45 4.44 -9.38 -4.60
C ALA A 45 3.91 -7.94 -4.50
N LEU A 46 2.82 -7.62 -5.18
CA LEU A 46 2.18 -6.31 -5.16
C LEU A 46 1.57 -5.95 -3.80
N ARG A 47 1.06 -6.95 -3.06
CA ARG A 47 0.55 -6.80 -1.69
C ARG A 47 1.63 -6.31 -0.72
N HIS A 48 2.86 -6.79 -0.89
CA HIS A 48 3.98 -6.50 0.01
C HIS A 48 4.85 -5.32 -0.42
N HIS A 49 4.36 -4.48 -1.32
CA HIS A 49 5.05 -3.24 -1.67
C HIS A 49 5.25 -2.35 -0.44
N SER A 50 6.45 -1.77 -0.34
CA SER A 50 6.88 -0.91 0.76
C SER A 50 5.92 0.24 1.06
N GLU A 51 5.19 0.73 0.06
CA GLU A 51 4.19 1.79 0.18
C GLU A 51 2.99 1.33 1.00
N LYS A 52 2.47 0.14 0.72
CA LYS A 52 1.33 -0.42 1.44
C LYS A 52 1.71 -0.71 2.90
N LEU A 53 2.92 -1.25 3.11
CA LEU A 53 3.48 -1.44 4.46
C LEU A 53 3.64 -0.12 5.22
N ALA A 54 4.12 0.94 4.57
CA ALA A 54 4.26 2.26 5.18
C ALA A 54 2.90 2.88 5.53
N ILE A 55 1.90 2.70 4.67
CA ILE A 55 0.51 3.14 4.94
C ILE A 55 -0.07 2.35 6.11
N ALA A 56 0.06 1.02 6.11
CA ALA A 56 -0.40 0.15 7.20
C ALA A 56 0.22 0.59 8.54
N PHE A 57 1.54 0.80 8.55
CA PHE A 57 2.24 1.33 9.73
C PHE A 57 1.74 2.71 10.15
N GLY A 58 1.48 3.61 9.21
CA GLY A 58 0.90 4.92 9.49
C GLY A 58 -0.50 4.85 10.10
N LEU A 59 -1.35 3.96 9.58
CA LEU A 59 -2.71 3.74 10.09
C LEU A 59 -2.71 3.25 11.54
N ILE A 60 -1.85 2.28 11.88
CA ILE A 60 -1.75 1.73 13.25
C ILE A 60 -1.02 2.65 14.23
N SER A 61 -0.24 3.61 13.74
CA SER A 61 0.63 4.44 14.59
C SER A 61 0.04 5.83 14.85
N THR A 62 -0.98 6.24 14.10
CA THR A 62 -1.59 7.56 14.24
C THR A 62 -3.10 7.47 14.43
N LYS A 63 -3.66 8.48 15.10
CA LYS A 63 -5.10 8.58 15.35
C LYS A 63 -5.90 8.65 14.03
N PRO A 64 -7.16 8.17 14.01
CA PRO A 64 -8.08 8.37 12.89
C PRO A 64 -8.13 9.82 12.43
N GLY A 65 -8.22 10.06 11.12
CA GLY A 65 -8.20 11.40 10.52
C GLY A 65 -6.82 12.08 10.44
N THR A 66 -5.78 11.51 11.06
CA THR A 66 -4.42 12.06 10.93
C THR A 66 -3.91 11.91 9.50
N LYS A 67 -3.39 13.01 8.95
CA LYS A 67 -2.74 13.03 7.65
C LYS A 67 -1.50 12.14 7.62
N LEU A 68 -1.37 11.33 6.58
CA LEU A 68 -0.20 10.47 6.34
C LEU A 68 0.60 11.01 5.16
N THR A 69 1.93 11.03 5.29
CA THR A 69 2.83 11.36 4.17
C THR A 69 3.81 10.21 3.96
N ILE A 70 3.74 9.60 2.78
CA ILE A 70 4.58 8.49 2.35
C ILE A 70 5.60 9.04 1.37
N VAL A 71 6.89 8.92 1.68
CA VAL A 71 7.97 9.37 0.81
C VAL A 71 8.74 8.16 0.31
N LYS A 72 8.84 8.00 -1.02
CA LYS A 72 9.60 6.92 -1.64
C LYS A 72 10.68 7.48 -2.57
N ASN A 73 11.87 6.90 -2.49
CA ASN A 73 13.00 7.27 -3.36
C ASN A 73 12.92 6.63 -4.76
N LEU A 74 11.97 5.73 -4.96
CA LEU A 74 11.66 5.07 -6.24
C LEU A 74 10.27 5.51 -6.71
N ARG A 75 10.03 5.41 -8.01
CA ARG A 75 8.69 5.63 -8.59
C ARG A 75 7.68 4.69 -7.93
N VAL A 76 6.54 5.24 -7.53
CA VAL A 76 5.43 4.42 -7.01
C VAL A 76 4.78 3.72 -8.20
N CYS A 77 4.58 2.41 -8.10
CA CYS A 77 3.96 1.64 -9.18
C CYS A 77 2.48 2.02 -9.33
N ARG A 78 1.88 1.70 -10.49
CA ARG A 78 0.49 2.07 -10.77
C ARG A 78 -0.48 1.48 -9.74
N ASN A 79 -0.25 0.23 -9.33
CA ASN A 79 -1.02 -0.43 -8.29
C ASN A 79 -1.00 0.30 -6.95
N CYS A 80 0.16 0.72 -6.49
CA CYS A 80 0.28 1.42 -5.22
C CYS A 80 -0.35 2.81 -5.28
N HIS A 81 -0.28 3.50 -6.43
CA HIS A 81 -0.99 4.76 -6.65
C HIS A 81 -2.52 4.60 -6.52
N GLU A 82 -3.10 3.64 -7.22
CA GLU A 82 -4.55 3.40 -7.18
C GLU A 82 -5.00 2.87 -5.81
N ALA A 83 -4.25 1.93 -5.21
CA ALA A 83 -4.52 1.46 -3.86
C ALA A 83 -4.49 2.62 -2.85
N THR A 84 -3.50 3.52 -2.92
CA THR A 84 -3.38 4.67 -2.01
C THR A 84 -4.62 5.58 -2.07
N LYS A 85 -5.15 5.84 -3.28
CA LYS A 85 -6.37 6.65 -3.45
C LYS A 85 -7.58 5.99 -2.80
N LEU A 86 -7.74 4.68 -2.96
CA LEU A 86 -8.86 3.95 -2.36
C LEU A 86 -8.71 3.87 -0.84
N ILE A 87 -7.52 3.56 -0.33
CA ILE A 87 -7.23 3.53 1.12
C ILE A 87 -7.54 4.89 1.75
N SER A 88 -7.16 5.99 1.10
CA SER A 88 -7.48 7.35 1.55
C SER A 88 -8.99 7.58 1.73
N LYS A 89 -9.80 7.08 0.79
CA LYS A 89 -11.27 7.15 0.85
C LYS A 89 -11.85 6.23 1.94
N ILE A 90 -11.43 4.97 1.97
CA ILE A 90 -11.93 3.94 2.90
C ILE A 90 -11.69 4.37 4.35
N TYR A 91 -10.45 4.76 4.67
CA TYR A 91 -10.07 5.15 6.04
C TYR A 91 -10.35 6.62 6.35
N LYS A 92 -10.90 7.37 5.37
CA LYS A 92 -11.20 8.82 5.49
C LYS A 92 -9.98 9.61 6.00
N ARG A 93 -8.82 9.37 5.39
CA ARG A 93 -7.55 10.04 5.74
C ARG A 93 -6.92 10.68 4.51
N GLU A 94 -6.37 11.87 4.68
CA GLU A 94 -5.51 12.47 3.67
C GLU A 94 -4.18 11.69 3.62
N ILE A 95 -3.87 11.10 2.46
CA ILE A 95 -2.60 10.40 2.23
C ILE A 95 -1.87 11.10 1.09
N ILE A 96 -0.71 11.66 1.40
CA ILE A 96 0.19 12.25 0.42
C ILE A 96 1.27 11.23 0.09
N ALA A 97 1.29 10.74 -1.14
CA ALA A 97 2.40 9.94 -1.67
C ALA A 97 3.34 10.86 -2.47
N ARG A 98 4.59 10.97 -2.04
CA ARG A 98 5.67 11.64 -2.77
C ARG A 98 6.66 10.61 -3.26
N ASP A 99 6.91 10.60 -4.56
CA ASP A 99 7.90 9.75 -5.18
C ASP A 99 8.96 10.57 -5.93
N ARG A 100 9.97 9.91 -6.47
CA ARG A 100 11.05 10.58 -7.23
C ARG A 100 10.58 11.15 -8.58
N THR A 101 9.34 10.88 -9.01
CA THR A 101 8.83 11.36 -10.31
C THR A 101 8.24 12.75 -10.20
N ARG A 102 9.16 13.74 -10.21
CA ARG A 102 8.99 15.20 -10.37
C ARG A 102 8.44 15.96 -9.15
N PHE A 103 9.36 16.62 -8.43
CA PHE A 103 9.15 18.04 -8.15
C PHE A 103 9.20 18.78 -9.49
N HIS A 104 8.14 19.52 -9.79
CA HIS A 104 8.22 20.72 -10.63
C HIS A 104 8.15 21.91 -9.69
#